data_AF-A0A932NAG7-F1
#
_entry.id   AF-A0A932NAG7-F1
#
_cell.length_a   1.000
_cell.length_b   1.000
_cell.length_c   1.000
_cell.angle_alpha   90.00
_cell.angle_beta   90.00
_cell.angle_gamma   90.00
#
_symmetry.space_group_name_H-M   'P 1'
#
loop_
_entity.id
_entity.type
_entity.pdbx_description
1 polymer ?
#
loop_
_entity_poly.entity_id
_entity_poly.type
_entity_poly.pdbx_seq_one_letter_code
_entity_poly.pdbx_strand_id
1 'polypeptide(L)'
;MNSNMRFSVSNSRLVTALVAGFVATHMATVTGFWYRMIGFNPGEGYVTLSWPWFNGLLLMPTANLTDQPFSAAEIWWAGAVFHTFTGVCFALIYAFLIHPRLPLKNTMMGNLGKALIWAGVLGLVSALWWVPANFPAFTPGFLSLNLGVKTTIGIFIWHAVYGIHLGAFYNPTDEMSK
;
A
#
# COMPACT_ATOMS: atom_id res chain seq x y z
N MET A 1 -22.68 -27.15 17.37
CA MET A 1 -23.00 -25.72 17.16
C MET A 1 -22.28 -25.28 15.90
N ASN A 2 -23.02 -25.11 14.80
CA ASN A 2 -22.48 -24.64 13.52
C ASN A 2 -22.59 -23.12 13.46
N SER A 3 -21.50 -22.40 13.66
CA SER A 3 -21.41 -20.97 13.30
C SER A 3 -20.42 -20.81 12.16
N ASN A 4 -20.75 -21.37 10.99
CA ASN A 4 -19.98 -21.25 9.76
C ASN A 4 -20.16 -19.86 9.12
N MET A 5 -19.85 -18.78 9.84
CA MET A 5 -19.63 -17.50 9.17
C MET A 5 -18.23 -17.52 8.56
N ARG A 6 -18.17 -17.92 7.27
CA ARG A 6 -16.97 -17.79 6.46
C ARG A 6 -16.79 -16.30 6.12
N PHE A 7 -15.95 -15.60 6.88
CA PHE A 7 -15.58 -14.20 6.62
C PHE A 7 -14.49 -14.05 5.53
N SER A 8 -14.28 -15.07 4.71
CA SER A 8 -13.20 -15.10 3.72
C SER A 8 -13.78 -15.36 2.33
N VAL A 9 -13.25 -14.64 1.33
CA VAL A 9 -13.62 -14.79 -0.09
C VAL A 9 -13.32 -16.17 -0.67
N SER A 10 -12.48 -16.96 0.01
CA SER A 10 -12.15 -18.34 -0.36
C SER A 10 -11.69 -19.15 0.87
N ASN A 11 -11.69 -20.48 0.76
CA ASN A 11 -11.03 -21.36 1.73
C ASN A 11 -9.51 -21.49 1.48
N SER A 12 -9.01 -21.00 0.34
CA SER A 12 -7.58 -21.02 0.04
C SER A 12 -6.91 -19.74 0.53
N ARG A 13 -5.96 -19.89 1.46
CA ARG A 13 -5.14 -18.79 1.97
C ARG A 13 -4.47 -17.99 0.85
N LEU A 14 -3.98 -18.68 -0.17
CA LEU A 14 -3.37 -18.07 -1.34
C LEU A 14 -4.38 -17.21 -2.11
N VAL A 15 -5.55 -17.77 -2.45
CA VAL A 15 -6.57 -17.05 -3.21
C VAL A 15 -7.06 -15.84 -2.43
N THR A 16 -7.34 -15.99 -1.14
CA THR A 16 -7.74 -14.88 -0.28
C THR A 16 -6.68 -13.78 -0.23
N ALA A 17 -5.40 -14.14 -0.10
CA ALA A 17 -4.30 -13.16 -0.07
C ALA A 17 -4.14 -12.43 -1.41
N LEU A 18 -4.28 -13.12 -2.54
CA LEU A 18 -4.22 -12.51 -3.88
C LEU A 18 -5.35 -11.50 -4.08
N VAL A 19 -6.58 -11.87 -3.75
CA VAL A 19 -7.75 -10.97 -3.84
C VAL A 19 -7.61 -9.79 -2.89
N ALA A 20 -7.25 -10.05 -1.63
CA ALA A 20 -7.10 -9.01 -0.62
C ALA A 20 -6.00 -8.02 -1.01
N GLY A 21 -4.86 -8.50 -1.50
CA GLY A 21 -3.77 -7.66 -1.99
C GLY A 21 -4.19 -6.80 -3.18
N PHE A 22 -4.82 -7.39 -4.19
CA PHE A 22 -5.28 -6.65 -5.36
C PHE A 22 -6.26 -5.54 -4.97
N VAL A 23 -7.29 -5.86 -4.20
CA VAL A 23 -8.30 -4.88 -3.76
C VAL A 23 -7.66 -3.81 -2.87
N ALA A 24 -6.85 -4.20 -1.89
CA ALA A 24 -6.22 -3.26 -0.98
C ALA A 24 -5.32 -2.27 -1.70
N THR A 25 -4.49 -2.74 -2.64
CA THR A 25 -3.61 -1.87 -3.42
C THR A 25 -4.39 -0.97 -4.35
N HIS A 26 -5.40 -1.49 -5.04
CA HIS A 26 -6.24 -0.68 -5.92
C HIS A 26 -6.94 0.44 -5.13
N MET A 27 -7.60 0.10 -4.02
CA MET A 27 -8.33 1.06 -3.21
C MET A 27 -7.43 2.12 -2.58
N ALA A 28 -6.25 1.73 -2.08
CA ALA A 28 -5.29 2.68 -1.57
C ALA A 28 -4.79 3.62 -2.68
N THR A 29 -4.42 3.07 -3.85
CA THR A 29 -3.96 3.84 -5.03
C THR A 29 -4.98 4.89 -5.46
N VAL A 30 -6.24 4.48 -5.63
CA VAL A 30 -7.32 5.37 -6.04
C VAL A 30 -7.55 6.46 -4.98
N THR A 31 -7.54 6.09 -3.71
CA THR A 31 -7.72 7.03 -2.60
C THR A 31 -6.64 8.12 -2.56
N GLY A 32 -5.39 7.78 -2.90
CA GLY A 32 -4.29 8.75 -3.00
C GLY A 32 -4.55 9.87 -4.02
N PHE A 33 -5.28 9.59 -5.10
CA PHE A 33 -5.70 10.63 -6.06
C PHE A 33 -6.82 11.52 -5.52
N TRP A 34 -7.63 11.01 -4.58
CA TRP A 34 -8.76 11.73 -4.01
C TRP A 34 -8.41 12.63 -2.82
N TYR A 35 -7.16 12.63 -2.35
CA TYR A 35 -6.75 13.43 -1.18
C TYR A 35 -7.01 14.93 -1.31
N ARG A 36 -7.11 15.46 -2.54
CA ARG A 36 -7.56 16.84 -2.78
C ARG A 36 -8.93 17.13 -2.17
N MET A 37 -9.83 16.14 -2.11
CA MET A 37 -11.16 16.25 -1.51
C MET A 37 -11.13 16.49 0.01
N ILE A 38 -10.00 16.19 0.67
CA ILE A 38 -9.79 16.39 2.10
C ILE A 38 -8.73 17.46 2.40
N GLY A 39 -8.44 18.36 1.44
CA GLY A 39 -7.57 19.53 1.64
C GLY A 39 -6.07 19.27 1.43
N PHE A 40 -5.71 18.16 0.79
CA PHE A 40 -4.33 17.84 0.43
C PHE A 40 -4.11 18.26 -1.03
N ASN A 41 -3.89 19.56 -1.21
CA ASN A 41 -3.65 20.15 -2.53
C ASN A 41 -2.14 20.18 -2.84
N PRO A 42 -1.74 19.80 -4.06
CA PRO A 42 -0.33 19.86 -4.44
C PRO A 42 0.23 21.28 -4.30
N GLY A 43 1.43 21.38 -3.72
CA GLY A 43 2.09 22.67 -3.45
C GLY A 43 1.75 23.28 -2.08
N GLU A 44 0.74 22.77 -1.37
CA GLU A 44 0.40 23.21 -0.01
C GLU A 44 0.98 22.27 1.07
N GLY A 45 2.25 21.90 0.93
CA GLY A 45 2.90 20.91 1.79
C GLY A 45 2.44 19.46 1.53
N TYR A 46 1.85 19.22 0.35
CA TYR A 46 1.47 17.91 -0.17
C TYR A 46 2.08 17.70 -1.56
N VAL A 47 2.71 16.54 -1.77
CA VAL A 47 3.05 16.01 -3.09
C VAL A 47 2.02 14.94 -3.43
N THR A 48 1.47 14.98 -4.64
CA THR A 48 0.46 13.98 -5.06
C THR A 48 1.03 12.58 -4.93
N LEU A 49 0.37 11.72 -4.15
CA LEU A 49 0.78 10.33 -3.94
C LEU A 49 0.31 9.45 -5.09
N SER A 50 0.84 9.73 -6.29
CA SER A 50 0.65 8.89 -7.46
C SER A 50 1.72 7.80 -7.50
N TRP A 51 1.49 6.70 -6.77
CA TRP A 51 2.41 5.57 -6.77
C TRP A 51 2.60 4.92 -8.15
N PRO A 52 1.60 4.85 -9.04
CA PRO A 52 1.83 4.45 -10.43
C PRO A 52 2.89 5.32 -11.11
N TRP A 53 2.77 6.65 -11.01
CA TRP A 53 3.76 7.55 -11.60
C TRP A 53 5.15 7.37 -10.97
N PHE A 54 5.21 7.28 -9.64
CA PHE A 54 6.43 7.05 -8.88
C PHE A 54 7.17 5.78 -9.34
N ASN A 55 6.47 4.65 -9.42
CA ASN A 55 7.07 3.39 -9.85
C ASN A 55 7.46 3.41 -11.33
N GLY A 56 6.66 4.06 -12.17
CA GLY A 56 6.98 4.22 -13.59
C GLY A 56 8.31 4.93 -13.82
N LEU A 57 8.52 6.04 -13.12
CA LEU A 57 9.77 6.82 -13.20
C LEU A 57 11.01 6.01 -12.74
N LEU A 58 10.83 5.08 -11.80
CA LEU A 58 11.92 4.21 -11.35
C LEU A 58 12.26 3.09 -12.33
N LEU A 59 11.24 2.56 -13.02
CA LEU A 59 11.40 1.45 -13.97
C LEU A 59 11.87 1.92 -15.34
N MET A 60 11.51 3.15 -15.70
CA MET A 60 11.77 3.75 -17.00
C MET A 60 12.57 5.06 -16.82
N PRO A 61 13.77 4.99 -16.19
CA PRO A 61 14.53 6.19 -15.88
C PRO A 61 15.01 6.86 -17.17
N THR A 62 15.03 8.18 -17.16
CA THR A 62 15.53 9.01 -18.26
C THR A 62 16.57 9.96 -17.73
N ALA A 63 17.66 10.15 -18.47
CA ALA A 63 18.74 11.06 -18.07
C ALA A 63 18.24 12.51 -17.88
N ASN A 64 17.27 12.95 -18.69
CA ASN A 64 16.58 14.23 -18.56
C ASN A 64 15.06 14.04 -18.71
N LEU A 65 14.25 14.77 -17.94
CA LEU A 65 12.78 14.76 -18.05
C LEU A 65 12.27 15.29 -19.40
N THR A 66 13.12 15.97 -20.18
CA THR A 66 12.83 16.47 -21.52
C THR A 66 13.16 15.47 -22.63
N ASP A 67 14.02 14.49 -22.36
CA ASP A 67 14.45 13.45 -23.30
C ASP A 67 13.67 12.15 -23.08
N GLN A 68 12.42 12.25 -22.62
CA GLN A 68 11.59 11.09 -22.27
C GLN A 68 11.34 10.24 -23.53
N PRO A 69 11.99 9.06 -23.67
CA PRO A 69 11.76 8.19 -24.83
C PRO A 69 10.42 7.46 -24.71
N PHE A 70 9.72 7.64 -23.59
CA PHE A 70 8.43 7.05 -23.27
C PHE A 70 7.41 8.16 -23.01
N SER A 71 6.21 7.97 -23.53
CA SER A 71 5.07 8.80 -23.24
C SER A 71 4.67 8.71 -21.76
N ALA A 72 3.97 9.74 -21.27
CA ALA A 72 3.39 9.71 -19.93
C ALA A 72 2.44 8.51 -19.72
N ALA A 73 1.73 8.08 -20.76
CA ALA A 73 0.87 6.91 -20.65
C ALA A 73 1.68 5.63 -20.37
N GLU A 74 2.81 5.44 -21.06
CA GLU A 74 3.67 4.27 -20.89
C GLU A 74 4.28 4.22 -19.49
N ILE A 75 4.83 5.34 -19.00
CA ILE A 75 5.39 5.45 -17.66
C ILE A 75 4.32 5.12 -16.60
N TRP A 76 3.14 5.72 -16.73
CA TRP A 76 2.07 5.51 -15.77
C TRP A 76 1.59 4.06 -15.75
N TRP A 77 1.39 3.42 -16.92
CA TRP A 77 0.92 2.04 -17.00
C TRP A 77 1.97 1.03 -16.53
N ALA A 78 3.24 1.20 -16.90
CA ALA A 78 4.32 0.36 -16.40
C ALA A 78 4.37 0.44 -14.86
N GLY A 79 4.34 1.65 -14.31
CA GLY A 79 4.32 1.84 -12.88
C GLY A 79 3.05 1.34 -12.19
N ALA A 80 1.87 1.46 -12.81
CA ALA A 80 0.61 0.95 -12.27
C ALA A 80 0.62 -0.57 -12.11
N VAL A 81 1.16 -1.27 -13.12
CA VAL A 81 1.32 -2.73 -13.12
C VAL A 81 2.24 -3.15 -11.97
N PHE A 82 3.46 -2.60 -11.93
CA PHE A 82 4.42 -2.96 -10.88
C PHE A 82 3.92 -2.58 -9.49
N HIS A 83 3.31 -1.40 -9.33
CA HIS A 83 2.75 -0.98 -8.05
C HIS A 83 1.68 -1.98 -7.54
N THR A 84 0.79 -2.42 -8.44
CA THR A 84 -0.26 -3.39 -8.11
C THR A 84 0.35 -4.74 -7.71
N PHE A 85 1.29 -5.26 -8.49
CA PHE A 85 1.95 -6.54 -8.18
C PHE A 85 2.77 -6.47 -6.90
N THR A 86 3.49 -5.37 -6.65
CA THR A 86 4.22 -5.16 -5.39
C THR A 86 3.27 -5.19 -4.19
N GLY A 87 2.11 -4.55 -4.31
CA GLY A 87 1.08 -4.60 -3.27
C GLY A 87 0.53 -6.01 -3.03
N VAL A 88 0.27 -6.78 -4.09
CA VAL A 88 -0.11 -8.21 -3.98
C VAL A 88 1.00 -9.03 -3.30
N CYS A 89 2.27 -8.79 -3.65
CA CYS A 89 3.40 -9.45 -3.00
C CYS A 89 3.45 -9.14 -1.50
N PHE A 90 3.21 -7.89 -1.09
CA PHE A 90 3.14 -7.54 0.33
C PHE A 90 1.94 -8.18 1.04
N ALA A 91 0.81 -8.40 0.36
CA ALA A 91 -0.30 -9.15 0.90
C ALA A 91 0.03 -10.64 1.08
N LEU A 92 0.79 -11.24 0.16
CA LEU A 92 1.28 -12.61 0.31
C LEU A 92 2.27 -12.73 1.47
N ILE A 93 3.22 -11.80 1.58
CA ILE A 93 4.15 -11.74 2.73
C ILE A 93 3.35 -11.61 4.03
N TYR A 94 2.37 -10.70 4.06
CA TYR A 94 1.50 -10.56 5.22
C TYR A 94 0.79 -11.87 5.55
N ALA A 95 0.09 -12.43 4.56
CA ALA A 95 -0.73 -13.62 4.73
C ALA A 95 0.09 -14.78 5.27
N PHE A 96 1.24 -15.10 4.67
CA PHE A 96 2.01 -16.31 4.97
C PHE A 96 3.08 -16.12 6.05
N LEU A 97 3.67 -14.93 6.16
CA LEU A 97 4.81 -14.69 7.04
C LEU A 97 4.44 -13.86 8.28
N ILE A 98 3.65 -12.80 8.13
CA ILE A 98 3.44 -11.84 9.23
C ILE A 98 2.21 -12.19 10.07
N HIS A 99 1.05 -12.37 9.44
CA HIS A 99 -0.24 -12.64 10.09
C HIS A 99 -0.19 -13.75 11.16
N PRO A 100 0.39 -14.94 10.89
CA PRO A 100 0.41 -16.03 11.88
C PRO A 100 1.39 -15.77 13.04
N ARG A 101 2.29 -14.79 12.93
CA ARG A 101 3.27 -14.44 13.98
C ARG A 101 2.78 -13.32 14.90
N LEU A 102 1.75 -12.57 14.51
CA LEU A 102 1.21 -11.49 15.33
C LEU A 102 0.30 -12.05 16.43
N PRO A 103 0.46 -11.62 17.70
CA PRO A 103 -0.19 -12.23 18.86
C PRO A 103 -1.67 -11.88 19.03
N LEU A 104 -2.26 -11.15 18.08
CA LEU A 104 -3.69 -10.84 18.09
C LEU A 104 -4.50 -12.10 17.71
N LYS A 105 -5.69 -12.26 18.31
CA LYS A 105 -6.60 -13.37 17.99
C LYS A 105 -7.12 -13.27 16.56
N ASN A 106 -7.45 -14.39 15.92
CA ASN A 106 -8.05 -14.38 14.57
C ASN A 106 -9.57 -14.14 14.65
N THR A 107 -9.93 -12.95 15.15
CA THR A 107 -11.28 -12.39 15.07
C THR A 107 -11.31 -11.31 13.99
N MET A 108 -12.49 -10.85 13.57
CA MET A 108 -12.61 -9.74 12.61
C MET A 108 -11.76 -8.53 13.02
N MET A 109 -11.91 -8.06 14.26
CA MET A 109 -11.14 -6.92 14.77
C MET A 109 -9.66 -7.25 14.98
N GLY A 110 -9.33 -8.48 15.38
CA GLY A 110 -7.95 -8.91 15.55
C GLY A 110 -7.19 -8.97 14.22
N ASN A 111 -7.81 -9.51 13.16
CA ASN A 111 -7.26 -9.56 11.81
C ASN A 111 -7.10 -8.16 11.21
N LEU A 112 -8.10 -7.29 11.40
CA LEU A 112 -7.98 -5.88 11.03
C LEU A 112 -6.80 -5.21 11.74
N GLY A 113 -6.66 -5.42 13.05
CA GLY A 113 -5.52 -4.93 13.83
C GLY A 113 -4.17 -5.43 13.30
N LYS A 114 -4.07 -6.73 12.96
CA LYS A 114 -2.87 -7.31 12.33
C LYS A 114 -2.52 -6.63 11.02
N ALA A 115 -3.52 -6.41 10.16
CA ALA A 115 -3.32 -5.78 8.86
C ALA A 115 -2.90 -4.31 8.99
N LEU A 116 -3.46 -3.58 9.97
CA LEU A 116 -3.06 -2.20 10.28
C LEU A 116 -1.65 -2.10 10.84
N ILE A 117 -1.22 -3.05 11.70
CA ILE A 117 0.18 -3.13 12.16
C ILE A 117 1.11 -3.29 10.96
N TRP A 118 0.80 -4.25 10.07
CA TRP A 118 1.58 -4.48 8.86
C TRP A 118 1.64 -3.24 7.95
N ALA A 119 0.48 -2.60 7.73
CA ALA A 119 0.42 -1.37 6.96
C ALA A 119 1.21 -0.22 7.60
N GLY A 120 1.20 -0.09 8.92
CA GLY A 120 2.02 0.89 9.64
C GLY A 120 3.52 0.66 9.42
N VAL A 121 3.97 -0.60 9.44
CA VAL A 121 5.35 -0.96 9.09
C VAL A 121 5.67 -0.55 7.65
N LEU A 122 4.81 -0.87 6.69
CA LEU A 122 5.00 -0.45 5.30
C LEU A 122 5.03 1.08 5.14
N GLY A 123 4.19 1.81 5.88
CA GLY A 123 4.19 3.27 5.91
C GLY A 123 5.50 3.85 6.45
N LEU A 124 6.04 3.26 7.52
CA LEU A 124 7.36 3.63 8.05
C LEU A 124 8.46 3.35 7.04
N VAL A 125 8.49 2.15 6.45
CA VAL A 125 9.46 1.79 5.41
C VAL A 125 9.36 2.76 4.22
N SER A 126 8.14 3.12 3.83
CA SER A 126 7.87 4.06 2.75
C SER A 126 8.46 5.45 3.04
N ALA A 127 8.11 6.01 4.20
CA ALA A 127 8.47 7.38 4.57
C ALA A 127 9.94 7.54 5.02
N LEU A 128 10.53 6.51 5.65
CA LEU A 128 11.90 6.56 6.17
C LEU A 128 12.96 6.16 5.14
N TRP A 129 12.62 5.24 4.23
CA TRP A 129 13.61 4.63 3.35
C TRP A 129 13.21 4.66 1.89
N TRP A 130 12.03 4.14 1.53
CA TRP A 130 11.68 3.95 0.13
C TRP A 130 11.62 5.26 -0.66
N VAL A 131 10.87 6.25 -0.16
CA VAL A 131 10.77 7.57 -0.81
C VAL A 131 12.11 8.33 -0.76
N PRO A 132 12.78 8.46 0.41
CA PRO A 132 14.08 9.12 0.48
C PRO A 132 15.17 8.52 -0.40
N ALA A 133 15.28 7.19 -0.47
CA ALA A 133 16.35 6.52 -1.21
C ALA A 133 16.16 6.58 -2.72
N ASN A 134 14.92 6.55 -3.21
CA ASN A 134 14.62 6.55 -4.64
C ASN A 134 14.57 7.96 -5.25
N PHE A 135 14.30 8.99 -4.45
CA PHE A 135 14.27 10.38 -4.92
C PHE A 135 15.07 11.33 -4.02
N PRO A 136 16.39 11.11 -3.89
CA PRO A 136 17.24 11.93 -3.02
C PRO A 136 17.29 13.40 -3.47
N ALA A 137 17.08 13.67 -4.77
CA ALA A 137 17.06 15.02 -5.35
C ALA A 137 15.93 15.90 -4.77
N PHE A 138 14.84 15.31 -4.28
CA PHE A 138 13.76 16.06 -3.61
C PHE A 138 14.02 16.29 -2.12
N THR A 139 15.22 15.94 -1.64
CA THR A 139 15.67 16.07 -0.25
C THR A 139 14.59 15.69 0.80
N PRO A 140 13.97 14.49 0.73
CA PRO A 140 12.73 14.22 1.46
C PRO A 140 12.84 14.33 2.99
N GLY A 141 14.04 14.17 3.54
CA GLY A 141 14.29 14.28 4.98
C GLY A 141 13.78 13.07 5.77
N PHE A 142 13.95 13.12 7.10
CA PHE A 142 13.45 12.09 8.00
C PHE A 142 11.91 12.00 7.90
N LEU A 143 11.37 10.79 7.76
CA LEU A 143 9.94 10.53 7.54
C LEU A 143 9.33 11.27 6.33
N SER A 144 10.15 11.65 5.34
CA SER A 144 9.71 12.44 4.19
C SER A 144 9.12 13.82 4.56
N LEU A 145 9.42 14.35 5.75
CA LEU A 145 8.83 15.59 6.28
C LEU A 145 9.17 16.84 5.47
N ASN A 146 10.30 16.86 4.76
CA ASN A 146 10.67 18.00 3.90
C ASN A 146 9.79 18.07 2.64
N LEU A 147 9.11 16.98 2.28
CA LEU A 147 8.06 16.99 1.24
C LEU A 147 6.74 17.59 1.76
N GLY A 148 6.72 18.01 3.02
CA GLY A 148 5.58 18.61 3.70
C GLY A 148 4.81 17.62 4.58
N VAL A 149 4.30 18.12 5.71
CA VAL A 149 3.61 17.29 6.71
C VAL A 149 2.37 16.59 6.14
N LYS A 150 1.64 17.23 5.20
CA LYS A 150 0.50 16.60 4.54
C LYS A 150 0.95 15.43 3.67
N THR A 151 2.13 15.50 3.03
CA THR A 151 2.71 14.35 2.30
C THR A 151 2.96 13.17 3.24
N THR A 152 3.65 13.41 4.36
CA THR A 152 3.93 12.35 5.35
C THR A 152 2.64 11.75 5.90
N ILE A 153 1.67 12.57 6.31
CA ILE A 153 0.35 12.10 6.76
C ILE A 153 -0.33 11.30 5.65
N GLY A 154 -0.29 11.78 4.42
CA GLY A 154 -0.86 11.11 3.26
C GLY A 154 -0.26 9.72 3.05
N ILE A 155 1.04 9.54 3.23
CA ILE A 155 1.69 8.22 3.14
C ILE A 155 1.06 7.27 4.17
N PHE A 156 0.88 7.70 5.42
CA PHE A 156 0.28 6.86 6.45
C PHE A 156 -1.21 6.59 6.23
N ILE A 157 -1.99 7.56 5.77
CA ILE A 157 -3.40 7.35 5.42
C ILE A 157 -3.48 6.33 4.26
N TRP A 158 -2.59 6.43 3.27
CA TRP A 158 -2.59 5.53 2.11
C TRP A 158 -2.38 4.08 2.57
N HIS A 159 -1.38 3.87 3.43
CA HIS A 159 -1.10 2.57 3.99
C HIS A 159 -2.22 2.09 4.92
N ALA A 160 -2.82 2.97 5.72
CA ALA A 160 -3.97 2.60 6.55
C ALA A 160 -5.14 2.11 5.69
N VAL A 161 -5.45 2.77 4.57
CA VAL A 161 -6.47 2.30 3.61
C VAL A 161 -6.12 0.94 3.05
N TYR A 162 -4.85 0.71 2.67
CA TYR A 162 -4.37 -0.61 2.27
C TYR A 162 -4.60 -1.65 3.39
N GLY A 163 -4.20 -1.36 4.62
CA GLY A 163 -4.37 -2.25 5.78
C GLY A 163 -5.82 -2.57 6.10
N ILE A 164 -6.73 -1.59 6.00
CA ILE A 164 -8.17 -1.78 6.21
C ILE A 164 -8.73 -2.80 5.22
N HIS A 165 -8.46 -2.61 3.93
CA HIS A 165 -8.96 -3.52 2.90
C HIS A 165 -8.27 -4.87 2.97
N LEU A 166 -6.97 -4.92 3.25
CA LEU A 166 -6.24 -6.17 3.45
C LEU A 166 -6.85 -6.99 4.58
N GLY A 167 -7.10 -6.38 5.75
CA GLY A 167 -7.68 -7.08 6.90
C GLY A 167 -9.16 -7.43 6.72
N ALA A 168 -9.91 -6.63 5.95
CA ALA A 168 -11.31 -6.92 5.63
C ALA A 168 -11.45 -8.16 4.73
N PHE A 169 -10.58 -8.29 3.72
CA PHE A 169 -10.63 -9.40 2.76
C PHE A 169 -9.80 -10.62 3.21
N TYR A 170 -8.68 -10.42 3.90
CA TYR A 170 -7.88 -11.47 4.54
C TYR A 170 -8.24 -11.58 6.02
N ASN A 171 -9.36 -12.23 6.28
CA ASN A 171 -9.95 -12.35 7.62
C ASN A 171 -10.15 -13.82 8.02
N PRO A 172 -9.06 -14.60 8.20
CA PRO A 172 -9.18 -16.01 8.55
C PRO A 172 -9.76 -16.17 9.96
N THR A 173 -10.60 -17.19 10.17
CA THR A 173 -10.99 -17.65 11.51
C THR A 173 -9.91 -18.57 12.08
N ASP A 174 -9.96 -18.85 13.39
CA ASP A 174 -8.99 -19.76 14.05
C ASP A 174 -8.92 -21.15 13.38
N GLU A 175 -10.02 -21.65 12.80
CA GLU A 175 -10.06 -22.93 12.08
C GLU A 175 -9.25 -22.93 10.79
N MET A 176 -9.10 -21.79 10.12
CA MET A 176 -8.33 -21.64 8.87
C MET A 176 -6.85 -21.28 9.11
N SER A 177 -6.46 -21.14 10.38
CA SER A 177 -5.09 -20.77 10.77
C SER A 177 -4.20 -21.98 11.12
N LYS A 178 -4.78 -23.18 11.19
CA LYS A 178 -4.09 -24.47 11.31
C LYS A 178 -3.66 -24.98 9.94
#